data_AF-A0A2V7H4S0-F1
#
_entry.id   AF-A0A2V7H4S0-F1
#
_cell.length_a   1.000
_cell.length_b   1.000
_cell.length_c   1.000
_cell.angle_alpha   90.00
_cell.angle_beta   90.00
_cell.angle_gamma   90.00
#
_symmetry.space_group_name_H-M   'P 1'
#
loop_
_entity.id
_entity.type
_entity.pdbx_description
1 polymer ?
#
loop_
_entity_poly.entity_id
_entity_poly.type
_entity_poly.pdbx_seq_one_letter_code
_entity_poly.pdbx_strand_id
1 'polypeptide(L)' 'MSTITSESRPTLAAKARLRWDRQTSRYLLLYPERGLVLNPTAADVVQLCTGEHTVGAI' A
#
# COMPACT_ATOMS: atom_id res chain seq x y z
N MET A 1 10.11 -0.44 -16.74
CA MET A 1 10.08 -0.23 -15.28
C MET A 1 9.91 1.27 -15.08
N SER A 2 8.75 1.74 -14.63
CA SER A 2 8.54 3.18 -14.46
C SER A 2 9.35 3.66 -13.25
N THR A 3 10.11 4.73 -13.43
CA THR A 3 10.87 5.36 -12.36
C THR A 3 9.91 6.05 -11.40
N ILE A 4 9.96 5.72 -10.11
CA ILE A 4 9.20 6.41 -9.06
C ILE A 4 9.98 7.66 -8.64
N THR A 5 9.34 8.81 -8.68
CA THR A 5 9.88 10.11 -8.27
C THR A 5 9.08 10.68 -7.10
N SER A 6 9.58 11.73 -6.45
CA SER A 6 8.86 12.45 -5.38
C SER A 6 7.51 13.04 -5.84
N GLU A 7 7.35 13.34 -7.13
CA GLU A 7 6.11 13.87 -7.72
C GLU A 7 5.13 12.77 -8.16
N SER A 8 5.55 11.51 -8.11
CA SER A 8 4.68 10.38 -8.47
C SER A 8 3.50 10.27 -7.53
N ARG A 9 2.33 9.90 -8.05
CA ARG A 9 1.09 9.73 -7.28
C ARG A 9 0.72 8.26 -7.19
N PRO A 10 1.20 7.53 -6.16
CA PRO A 10 1.03 6.10 -6.10
C PRO A 10 -0.44 5.75 -5.86
N THR A 11 -0.90 4.72 -6.57
CA THR A 11 -2.19 4.07 -6.34
C THR A 11 -1.97 2.59 -6.09
N LEU A 12 -2.87 1.96 -5.33
CA LEU A 12 -2.90 0.51 -5.27
C LEU A 12 -3.30 -0.08 -6.62
N ALA A 13 -2.63 -1.17 -7.00
CA ALA A 13 -3.02 -1.93 -8.18
C ALA A 13 -4.49 -2.35 -8.08
N ALA A 14 -5.22 -2.39 -9.21
CA ALA A 14 -6.66 -2.61 -9.21
C ALA A 14 -7.13 -3.89 -8.48
N LYS A 15 -6.29 -4.93 -8.43
CA LYS A 15 -6.55 -6.20 -7.75
C LYS A 15 -6.01 -6.27 -6.32
N ALA A 16 -5.23 -5.28 -5.89
CA ALA A 16 -4.68 -5.23 -4.55
C ALA A 16 -5.75 -4.73 -3.55
N ARG A 17 -5.79 -5.33 -2.36
CA ARG A 17 -6.70 -4.94 -1.27
C ARG A 17 -5.95 -4.86 0.05
N LEU A 18 -6.03 -3.73 0.73
CA LEU A 18 -5.56 -3.61 2.12
C LEU A 18 -6.61 -4.21 3.06
N ARG A 19 -6.18 -5.10 3.96
CA ARG A 19 -7.07 -5.76 4.92
C ARG A 19 -6.42 -5.80 6.31
N TRP A 20 -7.20 -5.47 7.34
CA TRP A 20 -6.79 -5.71 8.72
C TRP A 20 -7.02 -7.18 9.10
N ASP A 21 -5.98 -7.83 9.61
CA ASP A 21 -6.09 -9.15 10.22
C ASP A 21 -6.18 -9.02 11.74
N ARG A 22 -7.31 -9.46 12.29
CA ARG A 22 -7.59 -9.41 13.73
C ARG A 22 -6.81 -10.48 14.52
N GLN A 23 -6.40 -11.57 13.89
CA GLN A 23 -5.67 -12.63 14.58
C GLN A 23 -4.24 -12.21 14.88
N THR A 24 -3.55 -11.63 13.90
CA THR A 24 -2.17 -11.17 14.06
C THR A 24 -2.05 -9.69 14.43
N SER A 25 -3.16 -8.94 14.42
CA SER A 25 -3.19 -7.48 14.63
C SER A 25 -2.23 -6.75 13.68
N ARG A 26 -2.28 -7.12 12.40
CA ARG A 26 -1.44 -6.55 11.34
C ARG A 26 -2.26 -6.27 10.09
N TYR A 27 -1.76 -5.36 9.28
CA TYR A 27 -2.30 -5.16 7.95
C TYR A 27 -1.69 -6.15 6.95
N LEU A 28 -2.54 -6.67 6.08
CA LEU A 28 -2.20 -7.50 4.93
C LEU A 28 -2.51 -6.75 3.64
N LEU A 29 -1.58 -6.76 2.70
CA LEU A 29 -1.85 -6.39 1.31
C LEU A 29 -2.12 -7.65 0.51
N LEU A 30 -3.37 -7.85 0.11
CA LEU A 30 -3.82 -9.03 -0.63
C LEU A 30 -3.74 -8.77 -2.13
N TYR A 31 -3.12 -9.68 -2.86
CA TYR A 31 -3.15 -9.77 -4.32
C TYR A 31 -3.64 -11.18 -4.70
N PRO A 32 -4.21 -11.42 -5.91
CA PRO A 32 -4.80 -12.72 -6.25
C PRO A 32 -3.90 -13.93 -6.00
N GLU A 33 -2.61 -13.78 -6.23
CA GLU A 33 -1.64 -14.87 -6.07
C GLU A 33 -1.25 -15.07 -4.60
N ARG A 34 -1.04 -13.98 -3.84
CA ARG A 34 -0.46 -14.01 -2.49
C ARG A 34 -0.87 -12.80 -1.66
N GLY A 35 -0.89 -12.99 -0.34
CA GLY A 35 -0.95 -11.89 0.65
C GLY A 35 0.43 -11.53 1.16
N LEU A 36 0.65 -10.24 1.43
CA LEU A 36 1.86 -9.70 2.05
C LEU A 36 1.52 -9.14 3.43
N VAL A 37 2.26 -9.54 4.46
CA VAL A 37 2.18 -8.91 5.79
C VAL A 37 2.93 -7.59 5.76
N LEU A 38 2.25 -6.51 6.14
CA LEU A 38 2.84 -5.19 6.24
C LEU A 38 3.38 -4.98 7.66
N ASN A 39 4.51 -4.29 7.75
CA ASN A 39 4.91 -3.63 8.99
C ASN A 39 4.05 -2.36 9.20
N PRO A 40 4.08 -1.74 10.40
CA PRO A 40 3.26 -0.55 10.68
C PRO A 40 3.47 0.58 9.68
N THR A 41 4.72 0.96 9.41
CA THR A 41 5.04 2.05 8.48
C THR A 41 4.53 1.79 7.06
N ALA A 42 4.69 0.56 6.55
CA ALA A 42 4.18 0.21 5.24
C ALA A 42 2.65 0.23 5.19
N ALA A 43 1.98 -0.12 6.28
CA ALA A 43 0.53 -0.03 6.38
C ALA A 43 0.05 1.42 6.34
N ASP A 44 0.75 2.33 7.02
CA ASP A 44 0.44 3.77 7.01
C ASP A 44 0.64 4.35 5.61
N VAL A 45 1.76 4.05 4.97
CA VAL A 45 2.06 4.48 3.58
C VAL A 45 1.00 3.96 2.60
N VAL A 46 0.65 2.67 2.67
CA VAL A 46 -0.31 2.06 1.75
C VAL A 46 -1.71 2.66 1.86
N GLN A 47 -2.12 3.13 3.04
CA GLN A 47 -3.41 3.82 3.23
C GLN A 47 -3.47 5.16 2.48
N LEU A 48 -2.32 5.79 2.23
CA LEU A 48 -2.20 7.07 1.51
C LEU A 48 -2.01 6.90 -0.01
N CYS A 49 -1.79 5.67 -0.48
CA CYS A 49 -1.64 5.34 -1.91
C CYS A 49 -2.99 5.31 -2.65
N THR A 50 -3.68 6.45 -2.66
CA THR A 50 -5.00 6.66 -3.31
C THR A 50 -4.88 7.35 -4.67
N GLY A 51 -3.71 7.89 -5.01
CA GLY A 51 -3.49 8.76 -6.17
C GLY A 51 -3.61 10.26 -5.86
N GLU A 52 -4.12 10.61 -4.67
CA GLU A 52 -4.30 12.01 -4.24
C GLU A 52 -3.00 12.64 -3.72
N HIS A 53 -2.13 11.83 -3.12
CA HIS A 53 -0.86 12.27 -2.55
C HIS A 53 0.31 11.98 -3.48
N THR A 54 1.33 12.85 -3.47
CA THR A 54 2.62 12.57 -4.10
C THR A 54 3.52 11.80 -3.14
N VAL A 55 4.49 11.05 -3.65
CA VAL A 55 5.48 10.33 -2.82
C VAL A 55 6.18 11.25 -1.84
N GLY A 56 6.52 12.49 -2.23
CA GLY A 56 7.18 13.45 -1.34
C GLY A 56 6.29 14.01 -0.22
N ALA A 57 4.98 13.76 -0.27
CA ALA A 57 4.01 14.24 0.73
C ALA A 57 3.53 13.13 1.70
N ILE A 58 3.93 11.88 1.44
CA ILE A 58 3.72 10.71 2.32
C ILE A 58 4.91 10.60 3.27
#